data_AF-A0A2P6JIN9-F1
#
_entry.id   AF-A0A2P6JIN9-F1
#
_cell.length_a   1.000
_cell.length_b   1.000
_cell.length_c   1.000
_cell.angle_alpha   90.00
_cell.angle_beta   90.00
_cell.angle_gamma   90.00
#
_symmetry.space_group_name_H-M   'P 1'
#
loop_
_entity.id
_entity.type
_entity.pdbx_description
1 polymer ?
#
loop_
_entity_poly.entity_id
_entity_poly.type
_entity_poly.pdbx_seq_one_letter_code
_entity_poly.pdbx_strand_id
1 'polypeptide(L)'
;MIEDFLLPDLVAELPAAIRLQRLVQVLRETFGCGAVVLLQREDDCLRPVAAVGLVQDALGRRFDIARQPRLAALLSRREITWFETDSPLPDPYDGLLDETPGEPLPVHDCMGVSLYVEGDLWGALTLDALNAGTFDERARQKLQRLLPLVEALLRVTRLEQENRALRMVRADDHRALPGLQQHGIVGHSPAVTRLLDELAVVADSDLTVLITGETGVGKELFAHWLHRHSPRADKPLVQVNCAALPESLAESELFGHVKGAFSGASSDRGGRFDAANGGTLFLDEVGELPLHVQAKLLRTLQNGEIQRLGADQPLRVDVRIIAATNRNLADSVAKGDFRADLYHRLSVYPVPVPPLRERGNDVLLLAGHFLELNRARLGVRSLRLSPDAEQALLGYDWPGNVRELEHVISRAAIKALGRNGSRQAMLSLDAALLDIPIGGTSTPVGLDPLVAPAVEDVQPLRLSVEACQREQIRQALAATDDNWSAAARLLELDASNLHKLARRLGLK
;
A
#
# COMPACT_ATOMS: atom_id res chain seq x y z
N MET A 1 22.17 -35.07 -0.12
CA MET A 1 21.98 -34.50 1.23
C MET A 1 21.93 -32.98 1.21
N ILE A 2 22.97 -32.23 0.80
CA ILE A 2 22.93 -30.74 0.81
C ILE A 2 21.99 -30.18 -0.25
N GLU A 3 22.02 -30.78 -1.43
CA GLU A 3 21.06 -30.49 -2.51
C GLU A 3 19.62 -30.72 -2.04
N ASP A 4 19.37 -31.72 -1.18
CA ASP A 4 18.03 -32.01 -0.64
C ASP A 4 17.52 -30.90 0.31
N PHE A 5 18.41 -30.08 0.88
CA PHE A 5 18.03 -28.97 1.76
C PHE A 5 17.97 -27.61 1.04
N LEU A 6 18.85 -27.38 0.07
CA LEU A 6 18.91 -26.11 -0.66
C LEU A 6 18.00 -26.06 -1.90
N LEU A 7 17.75 -27.19 -2.58
CA LEU A 7 16.86 -27.23 -3.75
C LEU A 7 15.40 -26.91 -3.41
N PRO A 8 14.82 -27.38 -2.28
CA PRO A 8 13.46 -26.99 -1.91
C PRO A 8 13.31 -25.48 -1.68
N ASP A 9 14.35 -24.84 -1.13
CA ASP A 9 14.36 -23.40 -0.85
C ASP A 9 14.32 -22.54 -2.14
N LEU A 10 14.71 -23.10 -3.29
CA LEU A 10 14.58 -22.45 -4.61
C LEU A 10 13.14 -22.42 -5.14
N VAL A 11 12.30 -23.37 -4.70
CA VAL A 11 10.91 -23.51 -5.17
C VAL A 11 9.91 -23.02 -4.12
N ALA A 12 10.34 -22.88 -2.87
CA ALA A 12 9.55 -22.37 -1.78
C ALA A 12 9.53 -20.84 -1.73
N GLU A 13 8.35 -20.27 -1.50
CA GLU A 13 8.22 -18.83 -1.26
C GLU A 13 8.71 -18.49 0.15
N LEU A 14 9.92 -17.93 0.24
CA LEU A 14 10.57 -17.57 1.50
C LEU A 14 10.93 -16.08 1.52
N PRO A 15 10.88 -15.41 2.68
CA PRO A 15 11.54 -14.11 2.85
C PRO A 15 13.04 -14.25 2.57
N ALA A 16 13.61 -13.28 1.85
CA ALA A 16 15.02 -13.31 1.43
C ALA A 16 15.97 -13.55 2.60
N ALA A 17 15.77 -12.85 3.73
CA ALA A 17 16.58 -13.02 4.93
C ALA A 17 16.55 -14.46 5.46
N ILE A 18 15.39 -15.12 5.45
CA ILE A 18 15.24 -16.51 5.91
C ILE A 18 16.00 -17.46 4.97
N ARG A 19 15.85 -17.26 3.65
CA ARG A 19 16.52 -18.10 2.66
C ARG A 19 18.05 -17.99 2.73
N LEU A 20 18.57 -16.76 2.83
CA LEU A 20 20.02 -16.53 2.97
C LEU A 20 20.56 -17.05 4.31
N GLN A 21 19.78 -16.95 5.39
CA GLN A 21 20.18 -17.50 6.69
C GLN A 21 20.24 -19.04 6.68
N ARG A 22 19.27 -19.70 6.04
CA ARG A 22 19.29 -21.16 5.86
C ARG A 22 20.49 -21.61 5.05
N LEU A 23 20.82 -20.88 3.98
CA LEU A 23 22.00 -21.15 3.17
C LEU A 23 23.28 -21.19 4.02
N VAL A 24 23.56 -20.13 4.80
CA VAL A 24 24.79 -20.09 5.60
C VAL A 24 24.80 -21.16 6.71
N GLN A 25 23.64 -21.50 7.28
CA GLN A 25 23.52 -22.58 8.26
C GLN A 25 23.85 -23.96 7.65
N VAL A 26 23.25 -24.27 6.49
CA VAL A 26 23.53 -25.52 5.78
C VAL A 26 25.00 -25.61 5.38
N LEU A 27 25.61 -24.51 4.92
CA LEU A 27 27.03 -24.48 4.60
C LEU A 27 27.90 -24.72 5.85
N ARG A 28 27.56 -24.12 6.99
CA ARG A 28 28.29 -24.34 8.25
C ARG A 28 28.30 -25.81 8.65
N GLU A 29 27.13 -26.45 8.66
CA GLU A 29 26.99 -27.87 8.99
C GLU A 29 27.71 -28.78 7.97
N THR A 30 27.69 -28.37 6.70
CA THR A 30 28.28 -29.10 5.58
C THR A 30 29.80 -29.16 5.58
N PHE A 31 30.42 -28.05 5.99
CA PHE A 31 31.86 -27.87 5.99
C PHE A 31 32.48 -28.00 7.38
N GLY A 32 31.65 -28.12 8.43
CA GLY A 32 32.12 -28.24 9.81
C GLY A 32 32.90 -27.02 10.28
N CYS A 33 32.60 -25.85 9.73
CA CYS A 33 33.32 -24.61 10.01
C CYS A 33 32.69 -23.84 11.19
N GLY A 34 33.50 -23.00 11.84
CA GLY A 34 33.09 -22.19 12.99
C GLY A 34 32.11 -21.09 12.56
N ALA A 35 32.42 -20.41 11.45
CA ALA A 35 31.61 -19.33 10.91
C ALA A 35 31.41 -19.44 9.39
N VAL A 36 30.26 -18.93 8.93
CA VAL A 36 29.96 -18.72 7.50
C VAL A 36 29.31 -17.36 7.34
N VAL A 37 29.81 -16.54 6.42
CA VAL A 37 29.30 -15.19 6.17
C VAL A 37 29.07 -14.99 4.69
N LEU A 38 27.86 -14.55 4.37
CA LEU A 38 27.47 -14.10 3.05
C LEU A 38 27.50 -12.57 3.02
N LEU A 39 28.36 -12.03 2.17
CA LEU A 39 28.61 -10.60 2.01
C LEU A 39 28.07 -10.13 0.66
N GLN A 40 27.23 -9.11 0.67
CA GLN A 40 26.76 -8.41 -0.52
C GLN A 40 27.61 -7.16 -0.75
N ARG A 41 27.96 -6.87 -2.01
CA ARG A 41 28.67 -5.65 -2.37
C ARG A 41 27.73 -4.46 -2.43
N GLU A 42 28.09 -3.39 -1.73
CA GLU A 42 27.48 -2.05 -1.77
C GLU A 42 28.61 -1.07 -2.13
N ASP A 43 28.70 -0.67 -3.42
CA ASP A 43 29.77 0.19 -3.96
C ASP A 43 31.20 -0.34 -3.66
N ASP A 44 31.92 0.36 -2.77
CA ASP A 44 33.28 0.05 -2.32
C ASP A 44 33.33 -0.71 -0.99
N CYS A 45 32.17 -1.16 -0.48
CA CYS A 45 32.03 -1.88 0.77
C CYS A 45 31.36 -3.24 0.59
N LEU A 46 31.64 -4.15 1.53
CA LEU A 46 30.94 -5.42 1.69
C LEU A 46 30.09 -5.38 2.96
N ARG A 47 28.81 -5.74 2.81
CA ARG A 47 27.81 -5.82 3.87
C ARG A 47 27.43 -7.27 4.13
N PRO A 48 27.47 -7.76 5.38
CA PRO A 48 26.88 -9.04 5.73
C PRO A 48 25.36 -9.04 5.54
N VAL A 49 24.86 -9.99 4.75
CA VAL A 49 23.42 -10.20 4.54
C VAL A 49 22.90 -11.45 5.23
N ALA A 50 23.78 -12.40 5.53
CA ALA A 50 23.52 -13.54 6.40
C ALA A 50 24.85 -14.00 7.04
N ALA A 51 24.78 -14.45 8.28
CA ALA A 51 25.94 -14.94 9.01
C ALA A 51 25.53 -16.00 10.03
N VAL A 52 26.42 -16.94 10.31
CA VAL A 52 26.30 -17.89 11.42
C VAL A 52 27.69 -18.09 12.04
N GLY A 53 27.76 -18.21 13.37
CA GLY A 53 29.02 -18.36 14.10
C GLY A 53 29.74 -17.03 14.41
N LEU A 54 29.08 -15.89 14.19
CA LEU A 54 29.57 -14.56 14.54
C LEU A 54 28.60 -13.86 15.50
N VAL A 55 29.14 -12.98 16.35
CA VAL A 55 28.37 -12.12 17.27
C VAL A 55 27.31 -11.32 16.53
N GLN A 56 26.17 -11.05 17.18
CA GLN A 56 25.02 -10.38 16.55
C GLN A 56 25.36 -9.04 15.90
N ASP A 57 26.34 -8.29 16.44
CA ASP A 57 26.79 -7.01 15.90
C ASP A 57 27.47 -7.13 14.52
N ALA A 58 27.90 -8.33 14.12
CA ALA A 58 28.54 -8.57 12.82
C ALA A 58 27.63 -8.21 11.64
N LEU A 59 26.31 -8.47 11.73
CA LEU A 59 25.34 -8.11 10.69
C LEU A 59 25.19 -6.59 10.50
N GLY A 60 25.55 -5.80 11.51
CA GLY A 60 25.53 -4.33 11.46
C GLY A 60 26.76 -3.71 10.78
N ARG A 61 27.84 -4.47 10.59
CA ARG A 61 29.12 -3.93 10.09
C ARG A 61 29.11 -3.66 8.59
N ARG A 62 30.07 -2.83 8.16
CA ARG A 62 30.43 -2.60 6.75
C ARG A 62 31.94 -2.73 6.62
N PHE A 63 32.36 -3.54 5.66
CA PHE A 63 33.76 -3.84 5.39
C PHE A 63 34.22 -3.05 4.16
N ASP A 64 34.96 -1.97 4.38
CA ASP A 64 35.61 -1.22 3.29
C ASP A 64 36.64 -2.12 2.60
N ILE A 65 36.45 -2.37 1.30
CA ILE A 65 37.28 -3.30 0.52
C ILE A 65 38.74 -2.84 0.52
N ALA A 66 39.00 -1.53 0.49
CA ALA A 66 40.36 -0.99 0.48
C ALA A 66 41.11 -1.24 1.80
N ARG A 67 40.38 -1.42 2.91
CA ARG A 67 40.93 -1.67 4.24
C ARG A 67 40.96 -3.15 4.62
N GLN A 68 40.44 -4.02 3.75
CA GLN A 68 40.23 -5.44 4.03
C GLN A 68 40.95 -6.30 2.99
N PRO A 69 42.27 -6.55 3.15
CA PRO A 69 43.10 -7.15 2.11
C PRO A 69 42.70 -8.59 1.77
N ARG A 70 42.19 -9.38 2.72
CA ARG A 70 41.67 -10.74 2.44
C ARG A 70 40.43 -10.70 1.56
N LEU A 71 39.48 -9.81 1.87
CA LEU A 71 38.27 -9.63 1.07
C LEU A 71 38.60 -9.07 -0.31
N ALA A 72 39.52 -8.11 -0.41
CA ALA A 72 40.00 -7.58 -1.69
C ALA A 72 40.66 -8.67 -2.57
N ALA A 73 41.51 -9.51 -1.97
CA ALA A 73 42.15 -10.62 -2.67
C ALA A 73 41.11 -11.63 -3.19
N LEU A 74 40.12 -11.97 -2.37
CA LEU A 74 39.01 -12.85 -2.74
C LEU A 74 38.19 -12.28 -3.90
N LEU A 75 37.83 -10.99 -3.86
CA LEU A 75 37.06 -10.35 -4.93
C LEU A 75 37.83 -10.19 -6.25
N SER A 76 39.17 -10.21 -6.21
CA SER A 76 40.02 -10.09 -7.40
C SER A 76 40.09 -11.37 -8.24
N ARG A 77 39.58 -12.49 -7.74
CA ARG A 77 39.65 -13.82 -8.37
C ARG A 77 38.26 -14.44 -8.46
N ARG A 78 38.00 -15.21 -9.52
CA ARG A 78 36.76 -16.00 -9.66
C ARG A 78 36.85 -17.40 -9.05
N GLU A 79 38.05 -17.79 -8.62
CA GLU A 79 38.33 -19.10 -8.05
C GLU A 79 38.25 -19.03 -6.53
N ILE A 80 38.06 -20.19 -5.90
CA ILE A 80 38.09 -20.31 -4.44
C ILE A 80 39.47 -19.88 -3.95
N THR A 81 39.48 -18.89 -3.06
CA THR A 81 40.69 -18.40 -2.40
C THR A 81 40.73 -19.02 -1.02
N TRP A 82 41.79 -19.77 -0.75
CA TRP A 82 42.10 -20.31 0.57
C TRP A 82 43.26 -19.53 1.17
N PHE A 83 43.10 -19.14 2.42
CA PHE A 83 44.13 -18.47 3.21
C PHE A 83 44.67 -19.48 4.22
N GLU A 84 45.97 -19.75 4.14
CA GLU A 84 46.67 -20.62 5.08
C GLU A 84 46.65 -20.02 6.50
N THR A 85 46.80 -20.87 7.52
CA THR A 85 46.75 -20.49 8.94
C THR A 85 47.75 -19.43 9.35
N ASP A 86 48.84 -19.31 8.60
CA ASP A 86 49.96 -18.39 8.85
C ASP A 86 49.89 -17.14 7.94
N SER A 87 48.73 -16.89 7.32
CA SER A 87 48.54 -15.76 6.41
C SER A 87 48.84 -14.43 7.13
N PRO A 88 49.75 -13.59 6.60
CA PRO A 88 50.12 -12.31 7.21
C PRO A 88 49.02 -11.24 7.05
N LEU A 89 47.93 -11.54 6.34
CA LEU A 89 46.83 -10.61 6.13
C LEU A 89 45.88 -10.65 7.33
N PRO A 90 45.46 -9.48 7.87
CA PRO A 90 44.52 -9.41 8.97
C PRO A 90 43.17 -10.05 8.61
N ASP A 91 42.55 -10.71 9.58
CA ASP A 91 41.27 -11.37 9.41
C ASP A 91 40.13 -10.35 9.53
N PRO A 92 39.16 -10.31 8.58
CA PRO A 92 38.01 -9.43 8.69
C PRO A 92 37.13 -9.72 9.92
N TYR A 93 37.24 -10.92 10.52
CA TYR A 93 36.40 -11.38 11.62
C TYR A 93 37.11 -11.44 12.98
N ASP A 94 38.30 -10.87 13.11
CA ASP A 94 39.00 -10.81 14.39
C ASP A 94 38.14 -10.14 15.48
N GLY A 95 37.97 -10.86 16.60
CA GLY A 95 37.14 -10.45 17.74
C GLY A 95 35.62 -10.51 17.50
N LEU A 96 35.15 -11.12 16.39
CA LEU A 96 33.73 -11.24 16.03
C LEU A 96 33.13 -12.64 16.16
N LEU A 97 33.89 -13.64 16.60
CA LEU A 97 33.39 -15.00 16.77
C LEU A 97 32.56 -15.15 18.04
N ASP A 98 31.46 -15.90 17.95
CA ASP A 98 30.56 -16.16 19.09
C ASP A 98 31.25 -16.93 20.24
N GLU A 99 32.21 -17.81 19.90
CA GLU A 99 32.83 -18.73 20.86
C GLU A 99 33.95 -18.06 21.69
N THR A 100 34.56 -16.97 21.19
CA THR A 100 35.62 -16.19 21.87
C THR A 100 35.53 -14.69 21.55
N PRO A 101 34.56 -13.95 22.13
CA PRO A 101 34.38 -12.53 21.85
C PRO A 101 35.57 -11.69 22.33
N GLY A 102 36.20 -10.91 21.44
CA GLY A 102 37.25 -9.95 21.80
C GLY A 102 38.68 -10.50 21.91
N GLU A 103 38.91 -11.79 21.68
CA GLU A 103 40.25 -12.38 21.59
C GLU A 103 40.67 -12.57 20.12
N PRO A 104 41.97 -12.41 19.78
CA PRO A 104 42.48 -12.72 18.44
C PRO A 104 42.35 -14.22 18.17
N LEU A 105 41.98 -14.56 16.93
CA LEU A 105 41.83 -15.93 16.45
C LEU A 105 43.12 -16.74 16.66
N PRO A 106 43.09 -17.89 17.37
CA PRO A 106 44.29 -18.69 17.59
C PRO A 106 44.73 -19.49 16.35
N VAL A 107 43.84 -19.72 15.37
CA VAL A 107 44.11 -20.41 14.09
C VAL A 107 43.17 -19.86 13.02
N HIS A 108 43.71 -19.43 11.86
CA HIS A 108 42.96 -18.82 10.76
C HIS A 108 42.88 -19.75 9.53
N ASP A 109 42.17 -20.87 9.61
CA ASP A 109 41.89 -21.65 8.39
C ASP A 109 40.64 -21.09 7.72
N CYS A 110 40.83 -20.26 6.68
CA CYS A 110 39.76 -19.48 6.05
C CYS A 110 39.70 -19.76 4.54
N MET A 111 38.51 -19.97 4.00
CA MET A 111 38.30 -20.03 2.55
C MET A 111 37.14 -19.13 2.13
N GLY A 112 37.19 -18.64 0.91
CA GLY A 112 36.09 -17.88 0.36
C GLY A 112 36.15 -17.72 -1.15
N VAL A 113 35.09 -17.14 -1.70
CA VAL A 113 34.84 -17.09 -3.13
C VAL A 113 33.98 -15.89 -3.49
N SER A 114 34.32 -15.23 -4.60
CA SER A 114 33.49 -14.18 -5.18
C SER A 114 32.25 -14.79 -5.81
N LEU A 115 31.09 -14.18 -5.60
CA LEU A 115 29.81 -14.66 -6.12
C LEU A 115 29.34 -13.77 -7.26
N TYR A 116 28.88 -14.38 -8.33
CA TYR A 116 28.35 -13.68 -9.50
C TYR A 116 26.87 -13.99 -9.70
N VAL A 117 26.10 -12.97 -10.04
CA VAL A 117 24.70 -13.11 -10.44
C VAL A 117 24.55 -12.41 -11.79
N GLU A 118 24.18 -13.19 -12.81
CA GLU A 118 24.00 -12.69 -14.19
C GLU A 118 25.26 -12.06 -14.81
N GLY A 119 26.44 -12.51 -14.36
CA GLY A 119 27.73 -12.04 -14.85
C GLY A 119 28.32 -10.87 -14.05
N ASP A 120 27.52 -10.22 -13.21
CA ASP A 120 27.95 -9.13 -12.33
C ASP A 120 28.43 -9.65 -10.99
N LEU A 121 29.49 -9.03 -10.45
CA LEU A 121 30.01 -9.33 -9.12
C LEU A 121 28.97 -8.93 -8.06
N TRP A 122 28.33 -9.92 -7.46
CA TRP A 122 27.29 -9.73 -6.45
C TRP A 122 27.88 -9.51 -5.05
N GLY A 123 28.96 -10.23 -4.72
CA GLY A 123 29.55 -10.18 -3.39
C GLY A 123 30.54 -11.32 -3.14
N ALA A 124 30.62 -11.77 -1.89
CA ALA A 124 31.54 -12.81 -1.45
C ALA A 124 30.89 -13.77 -0.45
N LEU A 125 31.30 -15.03 -0.49
CA LEU A 125 31.00 -16.02 0.54
C LEU A 125 32.32 -16.39 1.23
N THR A 126 32.31 -16.38 2.56
CA THR A 126 33.47 -16.72 3.39
C THR A 126 33.09 -17.80 4.41
N LEU A 127 34.03 -18.70 4.66
CA LEU A 127 33.92 -19.77 5.64
C LEU A 127 35.19 -19.75 6.48
N ASP A 128 35.02 -19.82 7.80
CA ASP A 128 36.11 -19.73 8.77
C ASP A 128 36.08 -20.91 9.74
N ALA A 129 37.21 -21.55 9.94
CA ALA A 129 37.35 -22.72 10.78
C ALA A 129 38.38 -22.51 11.90
N LEU A 130 38.02 -22.95 13.10
CA LEU A 130 38.87 -22.85 14.30
C LEU A 130 40.00 -23.90 14.34
N ASN A 131 39.97 -24.88 13.43
CA ASN A 131 40.95 -25.95 13.34
C ASN A 131 41.69 -25.89 12.00
N ALA A 132 43.02 -25.98 12.07
CA ALA A 132 43.88 -26.02 10.88
C ALA A 132 43.60 -27.28 10.03
N GLY A 133 43.52 -27.11 8.71
CA GLY A 133 43.36 -28.22 7.75
C GLY A 133 41.90 -28.67 7.55
N THR A 134 40.94 -27.86 8.01
CA THR A 134 39.51 -28.06 7.75
C THR A 134 39.17 -27.86 6.26
N PHE A 135 39.82 -26.91 5.60
CA PHE A 135 39.58 -26.60 4.19
C PHE A 135 40.58 -27.26 3.24
N ASP A 136 40.64 -28.60 3.30
CA ASP A 136 41.45 -29.42 2.41
C ASP A 136 41.02 -29.34 0.92
N GLU A 137 41.78 -29.99 0.03
CA GLU A 137 41.48 -30.04 -1.40
C GLU A 137 40.06 -30.57 -1.70
N ARG A 138 39.57 -31.52 -0.89
CA ARG A 138 38.23 -32.08 -1.05
C ARG A 138 37.15 -31.08 -0.65
N ALA A 139 37.35 -30.31 0.40
CA ALA A 139 36.45 -29.24 0.82
C ALA A 139 36.37 -28.15 -0.26
N ARG A 140 37.51 -27.74 -0.82
CA ARG A 140 37.55 -26.75 -1.92
C ARG A 140 36.80 -27.24 -3.17
N GLN A 141 37.05 -28.47 -3.61
CA GLN A 141 36.31 -29.06 -4.73
C GLN A 141 34.82 -29.21 -4.45
N LYS A 142 34.44 -29.53 -3.21
CA LYS A 142 33.03 -29.61 -2.79
C LYS A 142 32.35 -28.24 -2.85
N LEU A 143 33.00 -27.19 -2.34
CA LEU A 143 32.47 -25.82 -2.45
C LEU A 143 32.33 -25.43 -3.92
N GLN A 144 33.32 -25.74 -4.77
CA GLN A 144 33.31 -25.41 -6.19
C GLN A 144 32.10 -26.01 -6.91
N ARG A 145 31.69 -27.23 -6.56
CA ARG A 145 30.49 -27.88 -7.10
C ARG A 145 29.19 -27.25 -6.62
N LEU A 146 29.18 -26.66 -5.41
CA LEU A 146 28.01 -25.99 -4.85
C LEU A 146 27.85 -24.55 -5.33
N LEU A 147 28.89 -23.91 -5.86
CA LEU A 147 28.84 -22.50 -6.31
C LEU A 147 27.67 -22.21 -7.26
N PRO A 148 27.40 -23.01 -8.31
CA PRO A 148 26.27 -22.71 -9.20
C PRO A 148 24.92 -22.75 -8.48
N LEU A 149 24.78 -23.61 -7.47
CA LEU A 149 23.57 -23.70 -6.65
C LEU A 149 23.43 -22.48 -5.72
N VAL A 150 24.53 -22.03 -5.13
CA VAL A 150 24.57 -20.81 -4.31
C VAL A 150 24.19 -19.61 -5.16
N GLU A 151 24.82 -19.43 -6.32
CA GLU A 151 24.54 -18.32 -7.24
C GLU A 151 23.11 -18.36 -7.78
N ALA A 152 22.57 -19.57 -8.08
CA ALA A 152 21.18 -19.74 -8.45
C ALA A 152 20.22 -19.31 -7.33
N LEU A 153 20.53 -19.62 -6.07
CA LEU A 153 19.74 -19.21 -4.91
C LEU A 153 19.74 -17.68 -4.73
N LEU A 154 20.90 -17.04 -4.90
CA LEU A 154 21.00 -15.58 -4.88
C LEU A 154 20.21 -14.95 -6.02
N ARG A 155 20.30 -15.51 -7.22
CA ARG A 155 19.55 -15.06 -8.40
C ARG A 155 18.04 -15.18 -8.18
N VAL A 156 17.54 -16.33 -7.71
CA VAL A 156 16.12 -16.52 -7.41
C VAL A 156 15.66 -15.54 -6.34
N THR A 157 16.45 -15.33 -5.29
CA THR A 157 16.13 -14.37 -4.22
C THR A 157 16.03 -12.94 -4.74
N ARG A 158 16.99 -12.52 -5.57
CA ARG A 158 16.98 -11.22 -6.22
C ARG A 158 15.76 -11.06 -7.13
N LEU A 159 15.52 -12.04 -8.01
CA LEU A 159 14.38 -12.01 -8.93
C LEU A 159 13.05 -11.99 -8.19
N GLU A 160 12.89 -12.70 -7.08
CA GLU A 160 11.67 -12.62 -6.27
C GLU A 160 11.50 -11.27 -5.58
N GLN A 161 12.57 -10.67 -5.06
CA GLN A 161 12.53 -9.33 -4.49
C GLN A 161 12.21 -8.28 -5.54
N GLU A 162 12.84 -8.34 -6.71
CA GLU A 162 12.55 -7.48 -7.85
C GLU A 162 11.12 -7.72 -8.35
N ASN A 163 10.66 -8.96 -8.46
CA ASN A 163 9.28 -9.25 -8.86
C ASN A 163 8.28 -8.77 -7.80
N ARG A 164 8.59 -8.86 -6.50
CA ARG A 164 7.77 -8.27 -5.43
C ARG A 164 7.76 -6.74 -5.51
N ALA A 165 8.92 -6.10 -5.70
CA ALA A 165 9.02 -4.65 -5.85
C ALA A 165 8.31 -4.17 -7.12
N LEU A 166 8.49 -4.85 -8.25
CA LEU A 166 7.78 -4.62 -9.50
C LEU A 166 6.29 -4.91 -9.35
N ARG A 167 5.87 -5.91 -8.56
CA ARG A 167 4.46 -6.15 -8.22
C ARG A 167 3.91 -5.07 -7.30
N MET A 168 4.73 -4.42 -6.47
CA MET A 168 4.31 -3.29 -5.63
C MET A 168 4.22 -1.99 -6.44
N VAL A 169 5.20 -1.71 -7.31
CA VAL A 169 5.16 -0.57 -8.25
C VAL A 169 4.06 -0.77 -9.30
N ARG A 170 3.89 -1.99 -9.80
CA ARG A 170 2.69 -2.39 -10.57
C ARG A 170 1.47 -2.54 -9.68
N ALA A 171 1.51 -2.54 -8.35
CA ALA A 171 0.27 -2.49 -7.56
C ALA A 171 -0.26 -1.05 -7.48
N ASP A 172 0.63 -0.06 -7.67
CA ASP A 172 0.25 1.34 -7.83
C ASP A 172 -0.20 1.67 -9.27
N ASP A 173 0.40 1.07 -10.31
CA ASP A 173 -0.01 1.27 -11.73
C ASP A 173 -0.96 0.19 -12.30
N HIS A 174 -1.01 -1.00 -11.68
CA HIS A 174 -1.85 -2.14 -12.02
C HIS A 174 -2.46 -2.77 -10.74
N ARG A 175 -3.49 -2.11 -10.18
CA ARG A 175 -4.59 -2.84 -9.54
C ARG A 175 -5.37 -3.74 -10.51
N ALA A 176 -4.65 -4.41 -11.41
CA ALA A 176 -5.07 -5.54 -12.20
C ALA A 176 -3.97 -6.63 -12.05
N LEU A 177 -4.04 -7.36 -10.94
CA LEU A 177 -3.84 -8.83 -10.85
C LEU A 177 -2.42 -9.40 -10.77
N PRO A 178 -2.07 -9.98 -9.60
CA PRO A 178 -2.53 -11.35 -9.30
C PRO A 178 -3.15 -11.44 -7.89
N GLY A 179 -4.47 -11.66 -7.87
CA GLY A 179 -5.30 -11.69 -6.65
C GLY A 179 -6.82 -11.68 -6.88
N LEU A 180 -7.32 -11.47 -8.11
CA LEU A 180 -8.75 -11.66 -8.44
C LEU A 180 -9.06 -13.14 -8.68
N GLN A 181 -8.85 -13.96 -7.65
CA GLN A 181 -9.90 -14.91 -7.34
C GLN A 181 -10.91 -14.18 -6.44
N GLN A 182 -12.06 -13.87 -7.04
CA GLN A 182 -13.35 -13.53 -6.39
C GLN A 182 -13.38 -12.36 -5.41
N HIS A 183 -13.46 -11.14 -5.94
CA HIS A 183 -14.19 -10.05 -5.28
C HIS A 183 -15.29 -9.60 -6.23
N GLY A 184 -16.31 -10.45 -6.36
CA GLY A 184 -17.53 -10.08 -7.06
C GLY A 184 -18.24 -8.93 -6.35
N ILE A 185 -19.27 -8.40 -6.98
CA ILE A 185 -20.18 -7.45 -6.32
C ILE A 185 -20.78 -8.18 -5.10
N VAL A 186 -20.39 -7.75 -3.90
CA VAL A 186 -20.86 -8.32 -2.63
C VAL A 186 -22.10 -7.55 -2.20
N GLY A 187 -23.24 -8.25 -2.18
CA GLY A 187 -24.53 -7.69 -1.76
C GLY A 187 -25.69 -8.50 -2.30
N HIS A 188 -26.77 -8.55 -1.53
CA HIS A 188 -28.03 -9.20 -1.91
C HIS A 188 -29.22 -8.24 -1.77
N SER A 189 -28.96 -6.95 -1.58
CA SER A 189 -30.01 -5.96 -1.52
C SER A 189 -30.83 -5.94 -2.82
N PRO A 190 -32.15 -5.70 -2.74
CA PRO A 190 -32.99 -5.60 -3.93
C PRO A 190 -32.51 -4.54 -4.94
N ALA A 191 -31.78 -3.52 -4.48
CA ALA A 191 -31.19 -2.49 -5.33
C ALA A 191 -30.02 -3.04 -6.16
N VAL A 192 -29.09 -3.77 -5.53
CA VAL A 192 -27.95 -4.39 -6.22
C VAL A 192 -28.41 -5.52 -7.14
N THR A 193 -29.35 -6.36 -6.71
CA THR A 193 -29.87 -7.45 -7.55
C THR A 193 -30.53 -6.93 -8.83
N ARG A 194 -31.42 -5.93 -8.72
CA ARG A 194 -32.04 -5.29 -9.89
C ARG A 194 -31.02 -4.69 -10.86
N LEU A 195 -29.99 -4.04 -10.30
CA LEU A 195 -28.90 -3.47 -11.09
C LEU A 195 -28.10 -4.53 -11.84
N LEU A 196 -27.83 -5.68 -11.21
CA LEU A 196 -27.14 -6.80 -11.86
C LEU A 196 -27.98 -7.43 -12.95
N ASP A 197 -29.29 -7.60 -12.73
CA ASP A 197 -30.21 -8.12 -13.75
C ASP A 197 -30.26 -7.19 -14.97
N GLU A 198 -30.29 -5.88 -14.74
CA GLU A 198 -30.24 -4.86 -15.80
C GLU A 198 -28.90 -4.89 -16.56
N LEU A 199 -27.78 -4.94 -15.84
CA LEU A 199 -26.46 -5.04 -16.44
C LEU A 199 -26.29 -6.32 -17.25
N ALA A 200 -26.92 -7.43 -16.86
CA ALA A 200 -26.88 -8.69 -17.60
C ALA A 200 -27.47 -8.53 -19.01
N VAL A 201 -28.59 -7.82 -19.14
CA VAL A 201 -29.22 -7.55 -20.43
C VAL A 201 -28.33 -6.67 -21.31
N VAL A 202 -27.66 -5.68 -20.72
CA VAL A 202 -26.82 -4.72 -21.45
C VAL A 202 -25.46 -5.31 -21.82
N ALA A 203 -24.99 -6.32 -21.09
CA ALA A 203 -23.70 -6.97 -21.31
C ALA A 203 -23.57 -7.54 -22.72
N ASP A 204 -24.65 -8.08 -23.28
CA ASP A 204 -24.71 -8.64 -24.65
C ASP A 204 -24.72 -7.60 -25.77
N SER A 205 -24.84 -6.31 -25.45
CA SER A 205 -24.85 -5.22 -26.43
C SER A 205 -23.49 -4.50 -26.53
N ASP A 206 -23.20 -3.89 -27.69
CA ASP A 206 -22.05 -2.98 -27.86
C ASP A 206 -22.38 -1.53 -27.46
N LEU A 207 -23.50 -1.30 -26.76
CA LEU A 207 -23.89 0.04 -26.34
C LEU A 207 -22.88 0.64 -25.36
N THR A 208 -22.72 1.96 -25.44
CA THR A 208 -21.94 2.70 -24.44
C THR A 208 -22.72 2.76 -23.13
N VAL A 209 -22.07 2.34 -22.04
CA VAL A 209 -22.68 2.33 -20.71
C VAL A 209 -22.06 3.42 -19.86
N LEU A 210 -22.90 4.27 -19.26
CA LEU A 210 -22.49 5.33 -18.35
C LEU A 210 -22.87 4.94 -16.92
N ILE A 211 -21.87 4.55 -16.11
CA ILE A 211 -22.04 4.19 -14.72
C ILE A 211 -21.94 5.45 -13.86
N THR A 212 -23.04 5.85 -13.25
CA THR A 212 -23.09 7.01 -12.34
C THR A 212 -23.18 6.56 -10.89
N GLY A 213 -22.68 7.38 -9.97
CA GLY A 213 -22.80 7.10 -8.55
C GLY A 213 -21.73 7.79 -7.73
N GLU A 214 -22.01 7.98 -6.44
CA GLU A 214 -21.14 8.67 -5.50
C GLU A 214 -19.72 8.06 -5.46
N THR A 215 -18.76 8.85 -4.99
CA THR A 215 -17.40 8.35 -4.78
C THR A 215 -17.41 7.18 -3.79
N GLY A 216 -16.69 6.11 -4.11
CA GLY A 216 -16.53 4.97 -3.20
C GLY A 216 -17.63 3.90 -3.23
N VAL A 217 -18.63 4.00 -4.12
CA VAL A 217 -19.70 2.96 -4.26
C VAL A 217 -19.25 1.68 -4.97
N GLY A 218 -18.04 1.68 -5.55
CA GLY A 218 -17.47 0.54 -6.28
C GLY A 218 -17.82 0.48 -7.78
N LYS A 219 -17.98 1.63 -8.47
CA LYS A 219 -18.32 1.73 -9.90
C LYS A 219 -17.45 0.83 -10.79
N GLU A 220 -16.16 0.75 -10.48
CA GLU A 220 -15.19 -0.10 -11.17
C GLU A 220 -15.58 -1.59 -11.17
N LEU A 221 -16.15 -2.11 -10.08
CA LEU A 221 -16.59 -3.51 -10.01
C LEU A 221 -17.73 -3.80 -10.98
N PHE A 222 -18.64 -2.83 -11.17
CA PHE A 222 -19.73 -2.94 -12.14
C PHE A 222 -19.21 -2.87 -13.58
N ALA A 223 -18.22 -2.03 -13.87
CA ALA A 223 -17.57 -1.99 -15.18
C ALA A 223 -16.87 -3.32 -15.51
N HIS A 224 -16.12 -3.88 -14.56
CA HIS A 224 -15.47 -5.19 -14.71
C HIS A 224 -16.49 -6.31 -14.86
N TRP A 225 -17.57 -6.28 -14.09
CA TRP A 225 -18.66 -7.24 -14.21
C TRP A 225 -19.28 -7.20 -15.61
N LEU A 226 -19.57 -5.99 -16.13
CA LEU A 226 -20.16 -5.80 -17.45
C LEU A 226 -19.26 -6.33 -18.56
N HIS A 227 -17.96 -6.04 -18.50
CA HIS A 227 -16.99 -6.57 -19.47
C HIS A 227 -16.93 -8.12 -19.44
N ARG A 228 -16.87 -8.72 -18.25
CA ARG A 228 -16.78 -10.18 -18.07
C ARG A 228 -18.00 -10.95 -18.54
N HIS A 229 -19.16 -10.31 -18.59
CA HIS A 229 -20.41 -10.92 -19.06
C HIS A 229 -20.76 -10.51 -20.50
N SER A 230 -19.82 -9.89 -21.22
CA SER A 230 -20.01 -9.45 -22.59
C SER A 230 -19.40 -10.42 -23.61
N PRO A 231 -19.75 -10.29 -24.91
CA PRO A 231 -19.07 -11.00 -25.99
C PRO A 231 -17.56 -10.70 -26.09
N ARG A 232 -17.08 -9.64 -25.42
CA ARG A 232 -15.68 -9.22 -25.35
C ARG A 232 -14.98 -9.68 -24.06
N ALA A 233 -15.54 -10.62 -23.29
CA ALA A 233 -14.97 -11.06 -22.01
C ALA A 233 -13.53 -11.62 -22.10
N ASP A 234 -13.18 -12.24 -23.23
CA ASP A 234 -11.82 -12.76 -23.50
C ASP A 234 -10.90 -11.72 -24.19
N LYS A 235 -11.38 -10.49 -24.38
CA LYS A 235 -10.67 -9.39 -25.03
C LYS A 235 -10.10 -8.43 -23.97
N PRO A 236 -9.14 -7.55 -24.32
CA PRO A 236 -8.59 -6.62 -23.33
C PRO A 236 -9.64 -5.67 -22.77
N LEU A 237 -9.62 -5.51 -21.44
CA LEU A 237 -10.24 -4.38 -20.74
C LEU A 237 -9.13 -3.38 -20.39
N VAL A 238 -9.08 -2.25 -21.10
CA VAL A 238 -8.15 -1.17 -20.82
C VAL A 238 -8.85 -0.14 -19.95
N GLN A 239 -8.28 0.15 -18.79
CA GLN A 239 -8.81 1.14 -17.86
C GLN A 239 -7.99 2.42 -17.88
N VAL A 240 -8.68 3.55 -17.80
CA VAL A 240 -8.07 4.88 -17.72
C VAL A 240 -8.81 5.69 -16.67
N ASN A 241 -8.09 6.10 -15.62
CA ASN A 241 -8.60 7.08 -14.67
C ASN A 241 -8.33 8.49 -15.20
N CYS A 242 -9.37 9.16 -15.69
CA CYS A 242 -9.26 10.47 -16.31
C CYS A 242 -8.84 11.56 -15.30
N ALA A 243 -9.16 11.39 -14.03
CA ALA A 243 -8.76 12.32 -12.97
C ALA A 243 -7.25 12.27 -12.66
N ALA A 244 -6.58 11.16 -12.98
CA ALA A 244 -5.16 10.96 -12.72
C ALA A 244 -4.26 11.44 -13.87
N LEU A 245 -4.84 11.78 -15.03
CA LEU A 245 -4.08 12.21 -16.20
C LEU A 245 -3.70 13.69 -16.08
N PRO A 246 -2.41 14.06 -16.20
CA PRO A 246 -2.02 15.45 -16.37
C PRO A 246 -2.71 16.03 -17.61
N GLU A 247 -3.28 17.23 -17.50
CA GLU A 247 -4.04 17.86 -18.60
C GLU A 247 -3.23 17.92 -19.91
N SER A 248 -1.93 18.22 -19.81
CA SER A 248 -1.01 18.29 -20.97
C SER A 248 -0.74 16.94 -21.64
N LEU A 249 -0.95 15.82 -20.94
CA LEU A 249 -0.66 14.47 -21.42
C LEU A 249 -1.92 13.66 -21.70
N ALA A 250 -3.09 14.11 -21.26
CA ALA A 250 -4.36 13.38 -21.39
C ALA A 250 -4.64 12.99 -22.85
N GLU A 251 -4.42 13.91 -23.79
CA GLU A 251 -4.59 13.65 -25.21
C GLU A 251 -3.63 12.58 -25.74
N SER A 252 -2.35 12.66 -25.35
CA SER A 252 -1.30 11.72 -25.76
C SER A 252 -1.51 10.33 -25.18
N GLU A 253 -1.92 10.23 -23.91
CA GLU A 253 -2.22 8.95 -23.29
C GLU A 253 -3.44 8.28 -23.95
N LEU A 254 -4.54 9.02 -24.17
CA LEU A 254 -5.75 8.45 -24.76
C LEU A 254 -5.58 8.07 -26.23
N PHE A 255 -5.06 8.98 -27.06
CA PHE A 255 -5.06 8.82 -28.52
C PHE A 255 -3.70 8.42 -29.10
N GLY A 256 -2.60 8.56 -28.34
CA GLY A 256 -1.24 8.27 -28.79
C GLY A 256 -0.60 9.46 -29.53
N HIS A 257 0.70 9.35 -29.79
CA HIS A 257 1.48 10.38 -30.49
C HIS A 257 2.51 9.77 -31.44
N VAL A 258 2.93 10.56 -32.42
CA VAL A 258 4.14 10.27 -33.22
C VAL A 258 5.34 11.03 -32.66
N LYS A 259 6.53 10.55 -33.00
CA LYS A 259 7.80 11.18 -32.65
C LYS A 259 7.80 12.65 -33.06
N GLY A 260 8.18 13.52 -32.14
CA GLY A 260 8.24 14.97 -32.36
C GLY A 260 6.91 15.70 -32.24
N ALA A 261 5.82 15.05 -31.81
CA ALA A 261 4.53 15.71 -31.62
C ALA A 261 4.54 16.78 -30.51
N PHE A 262 5.38 16.63 -29.49
CA PHE A 262 5.58 17.60 -28.41
C PHE A 262 6.97 17.43 -27.77
N SER A 263 7.36 18.38 -26.89
CA SER A 263 8.61 18.30 -26.13
C SER A 263 8.62 17.09 -25.19
N GLY A 264 9.40 16.06 -25.52
CA GLY A 264 9.44 14.78 -24.80
C GLY A 264 8.96 13.57 -25.63
N ALA A 265 8.37 13.78 -26.81
CA ALA A 265 7.96 12.71 -27.73
C ALA A 265 9.16 12.13 -28.50
N SER A 266 9.99 11.34 -27.81
CA SER A 266 11.22 10.75 -28.35
C SER A 266 10.97 9.58 -29.32
N SER A 267 9.82 8.91 -29.21
CA SER A 267 9.39 7.78 -30.04
C SER A 267 7.89 7.81 -30.28
N ASP A 268 7.42 7.09 -31.30
CA ASP A 268 5.99 6.85 -31.51
C ASP A 268 5.41 6.01 -30.37
N ARG A 269 4.20 6.34 -29.92
CA ARG A 269 3.49 5.59 -28.87
C ARG A 269 2.00 5.50 -29.17
N GLY A 270 1.47 4.27 -29.15
CA GLY A 270 0.04 4.01 -29.24
C GLY A 270 -0.70 4.47 -27.97
N GLY A 271 -1.91 4.99 -28.14
CA GLY A 271 -2.76 5.43 -27.03
C GLY A 271 -3.60 4.30 -26.43
N ARG A 272 -4.39 4.64 -25.42
CA ARG A 272 -5.31 3.70 -24.74
C ARG A 272 -6.39 3.16 -25.66
N PHE A 273 -6.87 3.94 -26.62
CA PHE A 273 -7.80 3.45 -27.64
C PHE A 273 -7.20 2.37 -28.54
N ASP A 274 -5.92 2.51 -28.89
CA ASP A 274 -5.18 1.54 -29.70
C ASP A 274 -4.99 0.23 -28.91
N ALA A 275 -4.61 0.34 -27.63
CA ALA A 275 -4.48 -0.80 -26.73
C ALA A 275 -5.82 -1.53 -26.47
N ALA A 276 -6.94 -0.82 -26.56
CA ALA A 276 -8.28 -1.37 -26.35
C ALA A 276 -8.94 -1.90 -27.62
N ASN A 277 -8.26 -1.82 -28.77
CA ASN A 277 -8.83 -2.22 -30.06
C ASN A 277 -9.26 -3.69 -30.07
N GLY A 278 -10.51 -3.95 -30.49
CA GLY A 278 -11.17 -5.25 -30.42
C GLY A 278 -11.66 -5.65 -29.02
N GLY A 279 -11.51 -4.77 -28.02
CA GLY A 279 -11.85 -5.01 -26.62
C GLY A 279 -12.75 -3.92 -26.03
N THR A 280 -12.50 -3.57 -24.77
CA THR A 280 -13.29 -2.59 -24.01
C THR A 280 -12.37 -1.54 -23.39
N LEU A 281 -12.75 -0.27 -23.50
CA LEU A 281 -12.10 0.84 -22.81
C LEU A 281 -13.02 1.33 -21.69
N PHE A 282 -12.52 1.27 -20.46
CA PHE A 282 -13.18 1.80 -19.27
C PHE A 282 -12.59 3.18 -18.92
N LEU A 283 -13.41 4.22 -19.07
CA LEU A 283 -13.08 5.61 -18.75
C LEU A 283 -13.64 5.95 -17.37
N ASP A 284 -12.80 5.90 -16.34
CA ASP A 284 -13.20 6.29 -14.99
C ASP A 284 -13.04 7.79 -14.78
N GLU A 285 -13.97 8.37 -14.03
CA GLU A 285 -14.14 9.81 -13.81
C GLU A 285 -14.10 10.67 -15.09
N VAL A 286 -14.89 10.27 -16.10
CA VAL A 286 -14.96 10.94 -17.43
C VAL A 286 -15.35 12.43 -17.35
N GLY A 287 -16.02 12.85 -16.29
CA GLY A 287 -16.38 14.25 -16.02
C GLY A 287 -15.20 15.16 -15.66
N GLU A 288 -14.00 14.61 -15.48
CA GLU A 288 -12.76 15.34 -15.24
C GLU A 288 -11.98 15.64 -16.54
N LEU A 289 -12.44 15.16 -17.69
CA LEU A 289 -11.73 15.36 -18.96
C LEU A 289 -11.74 16.83 -19.41
N PRO A 290 -10.61 17.38 -19.89
CA PRO A 290 -10.57 18.71 -20.49
C PRO A 290 -11.44 18.83 -21.76
N LEU A 291 -12.02 20.01 -22.01
CA LEU A 291 -12.92 20.24 -23.16
C LEU A 291 -12.32 19.88 -24.53
N HIS A 292 -11.01 20.09 -24.72
CA HIS A 292 -10.33 19.75 -25.97
C HIS A 292 -10.24 18.23 -26.17
N VAL A 293 -10.01 17.47 -25.10
CA VAL A 293 -10.02 16.00 -25.11
C VAL A 293 -11.43 15.47 -25.35
N GLN A 294 -12.45 16.09 -24.72
CA GLN A 294 -13.85 15.76 -24.92
C GLN A 294 -14.26 15.84 -26.41
N ALA A 295 -13.78 16.86 -27.14
CA ALA A 295 -14.06 16.99 -28.57
C ALA A 295 -13.45 15.86 -29.41
N LYS A 296 -12.24 15.39 -29.08
CA LYS A 296 -11.61 14.24 -29.75
C LYS A 296 -12.27 12.92 -29.39
N LEU A 297 -12.65 12.76 -28.11
CA LEU A 297 -13.39 11.59 -27.64
C LEU A 297 -14.72 11.46 -28.40
N LEU A 298 -15.45 12.56 -28.58
CA LEU A 298 -16.69 12.58 -29.37
C LEU A 298 -16.47 12.04 -30.79
N ARG A 299 -15.44 12.51 -31.50
CA ARG A 299 -15.12 12.04 -32.85
C ARG A 299 -14.81 10.54 -32.87
N THR A 300 -14.10 10.06 -31.86
CA THR A 300 -13.78 8.64 -31.71
C THR A 300 -15.05 7.82 -31.52
N LEU A 301 -15.96 8.26 -30.65
CA LEU A 301 -17.24 7.58 -30.40
C LEU A 301 -18.16 7.59 -31.62
N GLN A 302 -18.14 8.65 -32.44
CA GLN A 302 -18.99 8.80 -33.62
C GLN A 302 -18.49 7.97 -34.81
N ASN A 303 -17.19 8.03 -35.11
CA ASN A 303 -16.62 7.50 -36.35
C ASN A 303 -15.84 6.20 -36.16
N GLY A 304 -15.51 5.81 -34.92
CA GLY A 304 -14.60 4.70 -34.65
C GLY A 304 -13.17 5.00 -35.12
N GLU A 305 -12.78 6.28 -35.13
CA GLU A 305 -11.50 6.74 -35.66
C GLU A 305 -10.77 7.58 -34.63
N ILE A 306 -9.49 7.26 -34.39
CA ILE A 306 -8.58 8.04 -33.55
C ILE A 306 -7.52 8.72 -34.40
N GLN A 307 -7.11 9.92 -33.98
CA GLN A 307 -6.00 10.64 -34.61
C GLN A 307 -4.91 10.89 -33.58
N ARG A 308 -3.75 10.25 -33.77
CA ARG A 308 -2.57 10.44 -32.93
C ARG A 308 -2.08 11.89 -33.03
N LEU A 309 -1.55 12.44 -31.93
CA LEU A 309 -0.93 13.77 -31.98
C LEU A 309 0.23 13.77 -32.98
N GLY A 310 0.25 14.78 -33.84
CA GLY A 310 1.26 14.95 -34.89
C GLY A 310 1.06 14.07 -36.14
N ALA A 311 0.01 13.24 -36.18
CA ALA A 311 -0.32 12.43 -37.36
C ALA A 311 -1.54 13.00 -38.10
N ASP A 312 -1.46 13.07 -39.43
CA ASP A 312 -2.58 13.52 -40.28
C ASP A 312 -3.59 12.40 -40.58
N GLN A 313 -3.15 11.14 -40.55
CA GLN A 313 -3.99 10.00 -40.89
C GLN A 313 -4.75 9.46 -39.67
N PRO A 314 -6.08 9.34 -39.73
CA PRO A 314 -6.85 8.66 -38.69
C PRO A 314 -6.64 7.14 -38.75
N LEU A 315 -6.68 6.48 -37.59
CA LEU A 315 -6.71 5.04 -37.45
C LEU A 315 -8.11 4.60 -37.02
N ARG A 316 -8.64 3.57 -37.68
CA ARG A 316 -9.89 2.92 -37.25
C ARG A 316 -9.64 1.99 -36.08
N VAL A 317 -10.50 2.09 -35.07
CA VAL A 317 -10.52 1.24 -33.88
C VAL A 317 -11.93 0.76 -33.59
N ASP A 318 -12.05 -0.49 -33.16
CA ASP A 318 -13.31 -1.08 -32.69
C ASP A 318 -13.24 -1.27 -31.18
N VAL A 319 -13.82 -0.33 -30.43
CA VAL A 319 -13.71 -0.31 -28.96
C VAL A 319 -15.09 -0.13 -28.35
N ARG A 320 -15.49 -1.05 -27.47
CA ARG A 320 -16.66 -0.86 -26.61
C ARG A 320 -16.30 0.08 -25.47
N ILE A 321 -17.17 1.04 -25.16
CA ILE A 321 -16.92 2.07 -24.16
C ILE A 321 -17.78 1.84 -22.92
N ILE A 322 -17.13 1.82 -21.77
CA ILE A 322 -17.77 1.94 -20.46
C ILE A 322 -17.22 3.22 -19.85
N ALA A 323 -18.08 4.13 -19.43
CA ALA A 323 -17.68 5.36 -18.76
C ALA A 323 -18.22 5.35 -17.33
N ALA A 324 -17.48 5.93 -16.39
CA ALA A 324 -17.96 6.15 -15.04
C ALA A 324 -17.70 7.58 -14.58
N THR A 325 -18.55 8.08 -13.70
CA THR A 325 -18.34 9.38 -13.04
C THR A 325 -19.11 9.49 -11.73
N ASN A 326 -18.59 10.28 -10.80
CA ASN A 326 -19.31 10.75 -9.62
C ASN A 326 -20.02 12.10 -9.82
N ARG A 327 -19.77 12.81 -10.92
CA ARG A 327 -20.34 14.14 -11.19
C ARG A 327 -21.71 14.01 -11.85
N ASN A 328 -22.56 15.00 -11.60
CA ASN A 328 -23.73 15.21 -12.44
C ASN A 328 -23.30 15.85 -13.77
N LEU A 329 -23.23 15.04 -14.82
CA LEU A 329 -22.83 15.51 -16.15
C LEU A 329 -23.85 16.52 -16.72
N ALA A 330 -25.13 16.43 -16.39
CA ALA A 330 -26.12 17.40 -16.85
C ALA A 330 -25.85 18.80 -16.28
N ASP A 331 -25.49 18.87 -15.00
CA ASP A 331 -25.08 20.14 -14.37
C ASP A 331 -23.76 20.65 -14.95
N SER A 332 -22.83 19.74 -15.27
CA SER A 332 -21.54 20.08 -15.89
C SER A 332 -21.73 20.65 -17.30
N VAL A 333 -22.73 20.16 -18.05
CA VAL A 333 -23.14 20.74 -19.33
C VAL A 333 -23.72 22.14 -19.14
N ALA A 334 -24.59 22.34 -18.15
CA ALA A 334 -25.17 23.66 -17.86
C ALA A 334 -24.11 24.72 -17.48
N LYS A 335 -23.01 24.29 -16.83
CA LYS A 335 -21.87 25.14 -16.46
C LYS A 335 -20.87 25.38 -17.60
N GLY A 336 -20.95 24.62 -18.69
CA GLY A 336 -20.00 24.69 -19.80
C GLY A 336 -18.72 23.88 -19.62
N ASP A 337 -18.61 23.10 -18.53
CA ASP A 337 -17.46 22.25 -18.22
C ASP A 337 -17.48 20.91 -18.99
N PHE A 338 -18.66 20.56 -19.52
CA PHE A 338 -18.86 19.34 -20.30
C PHE A 338 -19.67 19.60 -21.56
N ARG A 339 -19.31 18.95 -22.67
CA ARG A 339 -20.03 19.13 -23.93
C ARG A 339 -21.33 18.33 -23.95
N ALA A 340 -22.43 18.98 -24.36
CA ALA A 340 -23.74 18.34 -24.48
C ALA A 340 -23.76 17.17 -25.49
N ASP A 341 -23.07 17.32 -26.63
CA ASP A 341 -22.99 16.30 -27.68
C ASP A 341 -22.29 15.02 -27.20
N LEU A 342 -21.21 15.15 -26.44
CA LEU A 342 -20.52 14.04 -25.81
C LEU A 342 -21.38 13.38 -24.73
N TYR A 343 -22.06 14.17 -23.91
CA TYR A 343 -22.96 13.64 -22.86
C TYR A 343 -24.01 12.71 -23.46
N HIS A 344 -24.68 13.11 -24.55
CA HIS A 344 -25.67 12.27 -25.22
C HIS A 344 -25.09 10.98 -25.81
N ARG A 345 -23.80 10.98 -26.21
CA ARG A 345 -23.14 9.79 -26.75
C ARG A 345 -22.60 8.85 -25.68
N LEU A 346 -22.27 9.36 -24.50
CA LEU A 346 -21.88 8.54 -23.35
C LEU A 346 -23.10 7.98 -22.60
N SER A 347 -24.15 8.80 -22.44
CA SER A 347 -25.38 8.45 -21.71
C SER A 347 -26.37 7.65 -22.58
N VAL A 348 -25.87 6.73 -23.41
CA VAL A 348 -26.72 5.84 -24.22
C VAL A 348 -27.44 4.85 -23.32
N TYR A 349 -26.73 4.28 -22.34
CA TYR A 349 -27.32 3.45 -21.31
C TYR A 349 -26.80 3.88 -19.92
N PRO A 350 -27.55 4.73 -19.18
CA PRO A 350 -27.15 5.19 -17.87
C PRO A 350 -27.44 4.12 -16.79
N VAL A 351 -26.47 3.89 -15.91
CA VAL A 351 -26.52 2.88 -14.84
C VAL A 351 -26.19 3.55 -13.50
N PRO A 352 -27.21 3.95 -12.71
CA PRO A 352 -27.00 4.55 -11.40
C PRO A 352 -26.68 3.47 -10.36
N VAL A 353 -25.46 3.51 -9.81
CA VAL A 353 -25.04 2.64 -8.72
C VAL A 353 -25.53 3.24 -7.39
N PRO A 354 -26.34 2.51 -6.60
CA PRO A 354 -26.89 3.03 -5.36
C PRO A 354 -25.79 3.22 -4.31
N PRO A 355 -25.84 4.31 -3.51
CA PRO A 355 -24.96 4.50 -2.37
C PRO A 355 -25.21 3.44 -1.30
N LEU A 356 -24.23 3.23 -0.41
CA LEU A 356 -24.24 2.15 0.58
C LEU A 356 -25.44 2.22 1.52
N ARG A 357 -25.85 3.43 1.92
CA ARG A 357 -27.06 3.67 2.75
C ARG A 357 -28.36 3.16 2.13
N GLU A 358 -28.44 3.03 0.81
CA GLU A 358 -29.62 2.50 0.11
C GLU A 358 -29.57 0.96 -0.06
N ARG A 359 -28.47 0.32 0.35
CA ARG A 359 -28.27 -1.14 0.22
C ARG A 359 -28.65 -1.92 1.48
N GLY A 360 -29.15 -1.26 2.53
CA GLY A 360 -29.63 -1.91 3.75
C GLY A 360 -28.57 -2.80 4.40
N ASN A 361 -28.88 -4.10 4.58
CA ASN A 361 -28.00 -5.07 5.25
C ASN A 361 -26.72 -5.43 4.49
N ASP A 362 -26.55 -4.98 3.24
CA ASP A 362 -25.31 -5.20 2.49
C ASP A 362 -24.09 -4.58 3.21
N VAL A 363 -24.28 -3.55 4.04
CA VAL A 363 -23.20 -3.00 4.88
C VAL A 363 -22.56 -4.06 5.77
N LEU A 364 -23.37 -4.95 6.37
CA LEU A 364 -22.86 -6.01 7.24
C LEU A 364 -22.19 -7.14 6.44
N LEU A 365 -22.72 -7.46 5.26
CA LEU A 365 -22.09 -8.43 4.36
C LEU A 365 -20.72 -7.94 3.88
N LEU A 366 -20.64 -6.67 3.47
CA LEU A 366 -19.39 -6.01 3.10
C LEU A 366 -18.43 -5.92 4.28
N ALA A 367 -18.92 -5.58 5.48
CA ALA A 367 -18.10 -5.56 6.68
C ALA A 367 -17.51 -6.94 6.99
N GLY A 368 -18.33 -8.00 6.96
CA GLY A 368 -17.88 -9.39 7.11
C GLY A 368 -16.80 -9.77 6.09
N HIS A 369 -16.98 -9.34 4.85
CA HIS A 369 -16.00 -9.52 3.80
C HIS A 369 -14.66 -8.82 4.11
N PHE A 370 -14.69 -7.55 4.52
CA PHE A 370 -13.48 -6.80 4.89
C PHE A 370 -12.81 -7.33 6.17
N LEU A 371 -13.56 -7.91 7.11
CA LEU A 371 -12.99 -8.57 8.29
C LEU A 371 -12.13 -9.77 7.88
N GLU A 372 -12.61 -10.59 6.95
CA GLU A 372 -11.86 -11.77 6.48
C GLU A 372 -10.59 -11.36 5.71
N LEU A 373 -10.68 -10.32 4.88
CA LEU A 373 -9.50 -9.73 4.22
C LEU A 373 -8.48 -9.22 5.23
N ASN A 374 -8.92 -8.50 6.26
CA ASN A 374 -8.03 -8.00 7.31
C ASN A 374 -7.50 -9.12 8.21
N ARG A 375 -8.27 -10.19 8.42
CA ARG A 375 -7.84 -11.39 9.18
C ARG A 375 -6.64 -12.04 8.51
N ALA A 376 -6.73 -12.26 7.20
CA ALA A 376 -5.65 -12.81 6.40
C ALA A 376 -4.42 -11.87 6.36
N ARG A 377 -4.64 -10.57 6.11
CA ARG A 377 -3.56 -9.56 6.04
C ARG A 377 -2.79 -9.39 7.34
N LEU A 378 -3.49 -9.38 8.48
CA LEU A 378 -2.88 -9.18 9.81
C LEU A 378 -2.36 -10.47 10.45
N GLY A 379 -2.68 -11.64 9.87
CA GLY A 379 -2.28 -12.95 10.38
C GLY A 379 -2.89 -13.27 11.75
N VAL A 380 -4.13 -12.83 11.98
CA VAL A 380 -4.86 -13.06 13.25
C VAL A 380 -5.79 -14.26 13.13
N ARG A 381 -6.03 -14.96 14.24
CA ARG A 381 -6.83 -16.19 14.25
C ARG A 381 -8.28 -15.93 13.82
N SER A 382 -8.92 -14.89 14.36
CA SER A 382 -10.28 -14.49 13.99
C SER A 382 -10.51 -12.99 14.23
N LEU A 383 -11.34 -12.39 13.40
CA LEU A 383 -11.88 -11.03 13.55
C LEU A 383 -13.40 -11.12 13.43
N ARG A 384 -14.13 -10.52 14.37
CA ARG A 384 -15.60 -10.45 14.36
C ARG A 384 -16.07 -9.07 14.79
N LEU A 385 -17.30 -8.70 14.42
CA LEU A 385 -17.98 -7.54 14.97
C LEU A 385 -18.71 -7.95 16.26
N SER A 386 -18.79 -7.02 17.20
CA SER A 386 -19.74 -7.12 18.31
C SER A 386 -21.14 -6.64 17.87
N PRO A 387 -22.20 -6.99 18.62
CA PRO A 387 -23.56 -6.54 18.28
C PRO A 387 -23.72 -5.01 18.26
N ASP A 388 -23.05 -4.28 19.15
CA ASP A 388 -23.04 -2.80 19.17
C ASP A 388 -22.30 -2.22 17.96
N ALA A 389 -21.23 -2.88 17.49
CA ALA A 389 -20.54 -2.49 16.27
C ALA A 389 -21.43 -2.71 15.04
N GLU A 390 -22.14 -3.83 14.95
CA GLU A 390 -23.09 -4.08 13.85
C GLU A 390 -24.20 -3.03 13.79
N GLN A 391 -24.76 -2.66 14.94
CA GLN A 391 -25.77 -1.59 15.04
C GLN A 391 -25.20 -0.23 14.61
N ALA A 392 -23.96 0.09 15.03
CA ALA A 392 -23.30 1.32 14.62
C ALA A 392 -23.05 1.37 13.10
N LEU A 393 -22.68 0.24 12.47
CA LEU A 393 -22.51 0.16 11.02
C LEU A 393 -23.83 0.36 10.26
N LEU A 394 -24.93 -0.21 10.74
CA LEU A 394 -26.25 -0.07 10.15
C LEU A 394 -26.82 1.35 10.30
N GLY A 395 -26.48 2.04 11.39
CA GLY A 395 -27.00 3.38 11.70
C GLY A 395 -26.22 4.55 11.07
N TYR A 396 -25.15 4.27 10.31
CA TYR A 396 -24.32 5.30 9.70
C TYR A 396 -24.64 5.52 8.22
N ASP A 397 -24.59 6.76 7.76
CA ASP A 397 -24.99 7.15 6.39
C ASP A 397 -23.94 6.83 5.32
N TRP A 398 -22.71 6.50 5.72
CA TRP A 398 -21.59 6.15 4.82
C TRP A 398 -21.35 7.17 3.69
N PRO A 399 -21.00 8.43 4.00
CA PRO A 399 -20.73 9.46 2.98
C PRO A 399 -19.60 9.07 2.01
N GLY A 400 -18.62 8.26 2.43
CA GLY A 400 -17.58 7.69 1.57
C GLY A 400 -17.89 6.26 1.08
N ASN A 401 -19.12 5.80 1.28
CA ASN A 401 -19.66 4.53 0.80
C ASN A 401 -18.77 3.31 1.18
N VAL A 402 -18.59 2.37 0.26
CA VAL A 402 -17.86 1.11 0.49
C VAL A 402 -16.38 1.36 0.80
N ARG A 403 -15.78 2.39 0.20
CA ARG A 403 -14.38 2.76 0.45
C ARG A 403 -14.15 3.23 1.89
N GLU A 404 -15.08 4.01 2.42
CA GLU A 404 -15.03 4.40 3.83
C GLU A 404 -15.21 3.20 4.76
N LEU A 405 -16.18 2.33 4.48
CA LEU A 405 -16.39 1.09 5.23
C LEU A 405 -15.12 0.22 5.27
N GLU A 406 -14.45 0.01 4.14
CA GLU A 406 -13.19 -0.73 4.07
C GLU A 406 -12.13 -0.11 5.01
N HIS A 407 -11.96 1.20 4.95
CA HIS A 407 -10.99 1.91 5.79
C HIS A 407 -11.34 1.84 7.27
N VAL A 408 -12.63 2.01 7.63
CA VAL A 408 -13.12 1.94 9.02
C VAL A 408 -12.83 0.55 9.59
N ILE A 409 -13.22 -0.52 8.90
CA ILE A 409 -12.98 -1.90 9.36
C ILE A 409 -11.48 -2.20 9.48
N SER A 410 -10.68 -1.75 8.51
CA SER A 410 -9.23 -1.96 8.52
C SER A 410 -8.55 -1.23 9.68
N ARG A 411 -8.91 0.03 9.94
CA ARG A 411 -8.40 0.80 11.11
C ARG A 411 -8.82 0.14 12.42
N ALA A 412 -10.08 -0.27 12.54
CA ALA A 412 -10.60 -0.93 13.72
C ALA A 412 -9.86 -2.26 14.00
N ALA A 413 -9.58 -3.05 12.97
CA ALA A 413 -8.81 -4.29 13.07
C ALA A 413 -7.38 -4.07 13.60
N ILE A 414 -6.69 -3.03 13.11
CA ILE A 414 -5.35 -2.66 13.59
C ILE A 414 -5.40 -2.22 15.06
N LYS A 415 -6.38 -1.39 15.44
CA LYS A 415 -6.58 -0.95 16.82
C LYS A 415 -6.85 -2.13 17.76
N ALA A 416 -7.68 -3.09 17.34
CA ALA A 416 -7.98 -4.29 18.11
C ALA A 416 -6.74 -5.17 18.34
N LEU A 417 -5.88 -5.31 17.33
CA LEU A 417 -4.62 -6.03 17.45
C LEU A 417 -3.65 -5.34 18.42
N GLY A 418 -3.53 -4.00 18.33
CA GLY A 418 -2.69 -3.20 19.22
C GLY A 418 -3.09 -3.32 20.70
N ARG A 419 -4.38 -3.48 20.99
CA ARG A 419 -4.89 -3.66 22.37
C ARG A 419 -4.60 -5.05 22.95
N ASN A 420 -4.67 -6.11 22.13
CA ASN A 420 -4.61 -7.49 22.61
C ASN A 420 -3.20 -8.12 22.51
N GLY A 421 -2.25 -7.51 21.81
CA GLY A 421 -0.82 -7.85 21.81
C GLY A 421 -0.42 -9.22 21.23
N SER A 422 -1.37 -10.15 21.06
CA SER A 422 -1.14 -11.51 20.57
C SER A 422 -1.91 -11.80 19.29
N ARG A 423 -1.18 -12.22 18.25
CA ARG A 423 -1.76 -12.65 16.96
C ARG A 423 -2.57 -13.96 17.06
N GLN A 424 -2.47 -14.67 18.18
CA GLN A 424 -3.22 -15.89 18.46
C GLN A 424 -4.62 -15.63 19.06
N ALA A 425 -4.91 -14.38 19.46
CA ALA A 425 -6.17 -14.01 20.09
C ALA A 425 -7.34 -13.97 19.08
N MET A 426 -8.54 -14.27 19.59
CA MET A 426 -9.79 -13.98 18.89
C MET A 426 -10.14 -12.50 19.11
N LEU A 427 -10.11 -11.69 18.05
CA LEU A 427 -10.35 -10.26 18.13
C LEU A 427 -11.84 -9.95 17.85
N SER A 428 -12.43 -9.10 18.69
CA SER A 428 -13.77 -8.55 18.51
C SER A 428 -13.64 -7.04 18.30
N LEU A 429 -14.35 -6.49 17.31
CA LEU A 429 -14.43 -5.07 17.05
C LEU A 429 -15.69 -4.52 17.69
N ASP A 430 -15.52 -3.70 18.73
CA ASP A 430 -16.61 -3.00 19.41
C ASP A 430 -16.89 -1.63 18.76
N ALA A 431 -18.05 -1.01 19.00
CA ALA A 431 -18.42 0.25 18.35
C ALA A 431 -17.39 1.36 18.56
N ALA A 432 -16.76 1.41 19.74
CA ALA A 432 -15.71 2.36 20.08
C ALA A 432 -14.42 2.23 19.24
N LEU A 433 -14.22 1.09 18.56
CA LEU A 433 -13.07 0.88 17.68
C LEU A 433 -13.32 1.35 16.24
N LEU A 434 -14.59 1.56 15.85
CA LEU A 434 -14.96 1.97 14.50
C LEU A 434 -14.75 3.47 14.25
N ASP A 435 -14.69 4.29 15.31
CA ASP A 435 -14.64 5.76 15.26
C ASP A 435 -15.75 6.38 14.40
N ILE A 436 -16.90 5.73 14.32
CA ILE A 436 -18.06 6.26 13.60
C ILE A 436 -18.75 7.26 14.54
N PRO A 437 -19.06 8.49 14.09
CA PRO A 437 -19.84 9.42 14.90
C PRO A 437 -21.24 8.83 15.11
N ILE A 438 -21.53 8.39 16.33
CA ILE A 438 -22.82 7.83 16.72
C ILE A 438 -23.78 9.00 16.96
N GLY A 439 -24.66 9.28 16.00
CA GLY A 439 -25.67 10.33 16.08
C GLY A 439 -25.81 11.08 14.76
N GLY A 440 -26.92 10.85 14.07
CA GLY A 440 -27.20 11.39 12.73
C GLY A 440 -27.10 12.90 12.65
N THR A 441 -26.25 13.38 11.73
CA THR A 441 -26.59 14.28 10.62
C THR A 441 -25.30 14.52 9.86
N SER A 442 -25.21 13.95 8.67
CA SER A 442 -24.29 14.43 7.65
C SER A 442 -24.69 15.86 7.29
N THR A 443 -24.08 16.86 7.90
CA THR A 443 -23.85 18.12 7.19
C THR A 443 -22.77 17.84 6.16
N PRO A 444 -23.01 18.12 4.86
CA PRO A 444 -21.97 18.01 3.86
C PRO A 444 -20.83 18.97 4.25
N VAL A 445 -19.59 18.53 4.06
CA VAL A 445 -18.41 19.41 4.04
C VAL A 445 -18.56 20.33 2.82
N GLY A 446 -19.43 21.33 2.96
CA GLY A 446 -19.31 22.59 2.26
C GLY A 446 -18.29 23.42 3.03
N LEU A 447 -17.41 24.08 2.30
CA LEU A 447 -16.69 25.25 2.82
C LEU A 447 -17.70 26.10 3.59
N ASP A 448 -17.56 26.21 4.91
CA ASP A 448 -18.46 27.02 5.74
C ASP A 448 -18.58 28.42 5.11
N PRO A 449 -19.75 28.86 4.63
CA PRO A 449 -20.10 30.24 4.85
C PRO A 449 -20.30 30.33 6.36
N LEU A 450 -19.50 31.16 7.05
CA LEU A 450 -19.71 31.47 8.47
C LEU A 450 -21.21 31.67 8.72
N VAL A 451 -21.87 30.67 9.29
CA VAL A 451 -23.19 30.84 9.87
C VAL A 451 -22.93 31.72 11.08
N ALA A 452 -23.23 33.01 10.91
CA ALA A 452 -23.31 33.94 12.01
C ALA A 452 -24.19 33.28 13.09
N PRO A 453 -23.71 33.16 14.34
CA PRO A 453 -24.58 32.71 15.41
C PRO A 453 -25.77 33.68 15.43
N ALA A 454 -26.97 33.11 15.51
CA ALA A 454 -28.14 33.89 15.88
C ALA A 454 -27.74 34.72 17.11
N VAL A 455 -27.93 36.03 17.02
CA VAL A 455 -27.62 36.96 18.11
C VAL A 455 -28.63 36.69 19.22
N GLU A 456 -28.39 35.64 20.00
CA GLU A 456 -28.87 35.57 21.37
C GLU A 456 -28.26 36.78 22.09
N ASP A 457 -29.11 37.52 22.81
CA ASP A 457 -28.79 38.78 23.47
C ASP A 457 -27.36 38.83 23.99
N VAL A 458 -26.50 39.59 23.30
CA VAL A 458 -25.10 39.77 23.69
C VAL A 458 -25.10 40.47 25.05
N GLN A 459 -24.97 39.69 26.11
CA GLN A 459 -24.81 40.25 27.43
C GLN A 459 -23.51 41.06 27.47
N PRO A 460 -23.50 42.22 28.15
CA PRO A 460 -22.27 42.97 28.37
C PRO A 460 -21.18 42.03 28.90
N LEU A 461 -20.01 42.05 28.27
CA LEU A 461 -18.86 41.17 28.58
C LEU A 461 -18.58 41.07 30.10
N ARG A 462 -18.83 42.17 30.81
CA ARG A 462 -18.74 42.22 32.27
C ARG A 462 -19.62 41.18 32.97
N LEU A 463 -20.89 41.03 32.59
CA LEU A 463 -21.82 40.07 33.20
C LEU A 463 -21.40 38.63 32.91
N SER A 464 -20.95 38.33 31.68
CA SER A 464 -20.47 37.00 31.31
C SER A 464 -19.20 36.62 32.07
N VAL A 465 -18.25 37.55 32.22
CA VAL A 465 -17.04 37.34 33.01
C VAL A 465 -17.36 37.16 34.49
N GLU A 466 -18.27 37.98 35.05
CA GLU A 466 -18.69 37.85 36.45
C GLU A 466 -19.44 36.53 36.71
N ALA A 467 -20.25 36.04 35.76
CA ALA A 467 -20.93 34.74 35.86
C ALA A 467 -19.94 33.57 35.85
N CYS A 468 -18.98 33.59 34.91
CA CYS A 468 -17.91 32.60 34.85
C CYS A 468 -17.05 32.61 36.13
N GLN A 469 -16.70 33.79 36.64
CA GLN A 469 -15.97 33.93 37.90
C GLN A 469 -16.75 33.36 39.08
N ARG A 470 -18.07 33.60 39.17
CA ARG A 470 -18.90 33.03 40.25
C ARG A 470 -18.90 31.51 40.23
N GLU A 471 -19.04 30.93 39.04
CA GLU A 471 -19.11 29.49 38.88
C GLU A 471 -17.79 28.81 39.27
N GLN A 472 -16.66 29.34 38.81
CA GLN A 472 -15.33 28.84 39.16
C GLN A 472 -15.06 28.91 40.68
N ILE A 473 -15.48 30.00 41.34
CA ILE A 473 -15.32 30.14 42.79
C ILE A 473 -16.19 29.13 43.55
N ARG A 474 -17.43 28.88 43.09
CA ARG A 474 -18.31 27.87 43.71
C ARG A 474 -17.76 26.45 43.56
N GLN A 475 -17.27 26.10 42.37
CA GLN A 475 -16.68 24.79 42.12
C GLN A 475 -15.42 24.57 42.97
N ALA A 476 -14.56 25.58 43.10
CA ALA A 476 -13.37 25.50 43.95
C ALA A 476 -13.71 25.37 45.45
N LEU A 477 -14.75 26.07 45.94
CA LEU A 477 -15.21 25.93 47.33
C LEU A 477 -15.86 24.56 47.60
N ALA A 478 -16.68 24.07 46.66
CA ALA A 478 -17.28 22.74 46.75
C ALA A 478 -16.21 21.63 46.75
N ALA A 479 -15.13 21.79 45.99
CA ALA A 479 -14.02 20.84 45.94
C ALA A 479 -13.10 20.90 47.19
N THR A 480 -13.22 21.92 48.03
CA THR A 480 -12.35 22.15 49.19
C THR A 480 -13.11 22.28 50.52
N ASP A 481 -14.35 21.78 50.58
CA ASP A 481 -15.23 21.81 51.76
C ASP A 481 -15.33 23.22 52.39
N ASP A 482 -15.60 24.24 51.56
CA ASP A 482 -15.73 25.65 51.93
C ASP A 482 -14.47 26.30 52.57
N ASN A 483 -13.30 25.67 52.42
CA ASN A 483 -12.03 26.25 52.87
C ASN A 483 -11.47 27.28 51.88
N TRP A 484 -11.76 28.55 52.14
CA TRP A 484 -11.33 29.69 51.32
C TRP A 484 -9.82 29.78 51.05
N SER A 485 -8.96 29.32 51.97
CA SER A 485 -7.50 29.36 51.78
C SER A 485 -6.99 28.25 50.87
N ALA A 486 -7.72 27.14 50.80
CA ALA A 486 -7.44 26.03 49.88
C ALA A 486 -8.04 26.32 48.50
N ALA A 487 -9.27 26.85 48.43
CA ALA A 487 -9.90 27.30 47.19
C ALA A 487 -9.07 28.38 46.47
N ALA A 488 -8.48 29.33 47.22
CA ALA A 488 -7.61 30.36 46.65
C ALA A 488 -6.37 29.77 45.99
N ARG A 489 -5.73 28.77 46.64
CA ARG A 489 -4.59 28.06 46.05
C ARG A 489 -4.97 27.28 44.79
N LEU A 490 -6.15 26.65 44.78
CA LEU A 490 -6.65 25.89 43.63
C LEU A 490 -6.93 26.81 42.43
N LEU A 491 -7.41 28.02 42.68
CA LEU A 491 -7.66 29.05 41.67
C LEU A 491 -6.44 29.93 41.36
N GLU A 492 -5.26 29.61 41.92
CA GLU A 492 -4.02 30.39 41.78
C GLU A 492 -4.14 31.87 42.17
N LEU A 493 -4.97 32.15 43.18
CA LEU A 493 -5.20 33.49 43.73
C LEU A 493 -4.71 33.59 45.18
N ASP A 494 -4.31 34.79 45.58
CA ASP A 494 -4.11 35.08 47.01
C ASP A 494 -5.45 35.03 47.75
N ALA A 495 -5.46 34.46 48.96
CA ALA A 495 -6.68 34.29 49.77
C ALA A 495 -7.38 35.64 50.07
N SER A 496 -6.62 36.72 50.25
CA SER A 496 -7.15 38.07 50.47
C SER A 496 -7.84 38.61 49.22
N ASN A 497 -7.31 38.30 48.04
CA ASN A 497 -7.88 38.71 46.76
C ASN A 497 -9.13 37.90 46.41
N LEU A 498 -9.13 36.59 46.67
CA LEU A 498 -10.32 35.75 46.50
C LEU A 498 -11.48 36.23 47.38
N HIS A 499 -11.22 36.61 48.64
CA HIS A 499 -12.24 37.17 49.53
C HIS A 499 -12.83 38.49 49.01
N LYS A 500 -12.00 39.40 48.50
CA LYS A 500 -12.47 40.66 47.90
C LYS A 500 -13.28 40.42 46.64
N LEU A 501 -12.84 39.46 45.81
CA LEU A 501 -13.52 39.08 44.57
C LEU A 501 -14.90 38.45 44.87
N ALA A 502 -14.98 37.55 45.85
CA ALA A 502 -16.24 36.91 46.25
C ALA A 502 -17.26 37.90 46.81
N ARG A 503 -16.84 38.88 47.65
CA ARG A 503 -17.74 39.96 48.10
C ARG A 503 -18.24 40.82 46.94
N ARG A 504 -17.35 41.18 46.00
CA ARG A 504 -17.71 41.99 44.83
C ARG A 504 -18.71 41.25 43.92
N LEU A 505 -18.62 39.93 43.84
CA LEU A 505 -19.49 39.08 43.04
C LEU A 505 -20.76 38.65 43.80
N GLY A 506 -20.95 39.01 45.07
CA GLY A 506 -22.12 38.69 45.88
C GLY A 506 -22.19 37.24 46.38
N LEU A 507 -21.05 36.56 46.50
CA LEU A 507 -20.94 35.19 47.01
C LEU A 507 -20.64 35.10 48.51
N LYS A 508 -20.39 36.25 49.18
CA LYS A 508 -19.98 36.32 50.58
C LYS A 508 -20.39 37.65 51.22
#